data_AF-A0A818YC78-F1
#
_entry.id   AF-A0A818YC78-F1
#
_cell.length_a   1.000
_cell.length_b   1.000
_cell.length_c   1.000
_cell.angle_alpha   90.00
_cell.angle_beta   90.00
_cell.angle_gamma   90.00
#
_symmetry.space_group_name_H-M   'P 1'
#
loop_
_entity.id
_entity.type
_entity.pdbx_description
1 polymer ?
#
loop_
_entity_poly.entity_id
_entity_poly.type
_entity_poly.pdbx_seq_one_letter_code
_entity_poly.pdbx_strand_id
1 'polypeptide(L)'
;MVIEDSEFDFREILIKILDGLSETDCKKLKFLLGKDITRQIQDDPSIDGTLNLFQRLFDQQKISDQNFTYLIKAFEAVQCPAAAQRLRGRLCEPSPYERYFIKSKYSGKLIGVANKTSDQGEKLLQWYDDQKQRCIQQWYFIPVPNRKNHHQLYIIQSVFNRKVFDVPGGAPSNENSIQQWDIAIYNPNQQFRLIDVPKEKSCLIQNVASEKVLDGITKQSITQVQLDTTKIQSTIDNHQTLWQLMPFNGDRPGEKLTDCPYVSSLNGEH
;
A
#
# COMPACT_ATOMS: atom_id res chain seq x y z
N MET A 1 24.84 -17.86 -20.14
CA MET A 1 24.81 -17.06 -18.89
C MET A 1 23.36 -16.65 -18.71
N VAL A 2 22.59 -17.49 -18.01
CA VAL A 2 21.18 -17.26 -17.76
C VAL A 2 21.12 -16.26 -16.61
N ILE A 3 20.54 -15.09 -16.88
CA ILE A 3 20.18 -14.13 -15.84
C ILE A 3 18.89 -14.71 -15.25
N GLU A 4 19.00 -15.34 -14.08
CA GLU A 4 17.83 -15.69 -13.28
C GLU A 4 17.22 -14.38 -12.77
N ASP A 5 16.11 -14.00 -13.40
CA ASP A 5 15.27 -12.89 -13.00
C ASP A 5 14.86 -13.04 -11.53
N SER A 6 14.78 -11.91 -10.84
CA SER A 6 14.42 -11.78 -9.44
C SER A 6 13.03 -12.35 -9.15
N GLU A 7 12.98 -13.66 -8.92
CA GLU A 7 11.86 -14.35 -8.32
C GLU A 7 11.82 -13.90 -6.85
N PHE A 8 10.81 -13.10 -6.50
CA PHE A 8 10.53 -12.76 -5.12
C PHE A 8 10.39 -14.09 -4.35
N ASP A 9 11.34 -14.40 -3.48
CA ASP A 9 11.33 -15.63 -2.69
C ASP A 9 10.03 -15.65 -1.87
N PHE A 10 9.11 -16.55 -2.21
CA PHE A 10 7.84 -16.76 -1.51
C PHE A 10 8.06 -16.90 0.01
N ARG A 11 9.23 -17.41 0.40
CA ARG A 11 9.69 -17.47 1.78
C ARG A 11 9.80 -16.10 2.44
N GLU A 12 10.29 -15.07 1.75
CA GLU A 12 10.34 -13.71 2.28
C GLU A 12 8.94 -13.12 2.52
N ILE A 13 7.98 -13.41 1.64
CA ILE A 13 6.59 -12.95 1.80
C ILE A 13 5.95 -13.64 3.01
N LEU A 14 6.16 -14.95 3.14
CA LEU A 14 5.68 -15.71 4.29
C LEU A 14 6.31 -15.24 5.60
N ILE A 15 7.62 -14.98 5.65
CA ILE A 15 8.30 -14.46 6.83
C ILE A 15 7.69 -13.10 7.22
N LYS A 16 7.54 -12.17 6.28
CA LYS A 16 6.92 -10.84 6.54
C LYS A 16 5.46 -10.92 6.98
N ILE A 17 4.74 -11.95 6.55
CA ILE A 17 3.37 -12.21 7.01
C ILE A 17 3.39 -12.77 8.43
N LEU A 18 4.25 -13.76 8.70
CA LEU A 18 4.39 -14.42 9.99
C LEU A 18 4.87 -13.49 11.10
N ASP A 19 5.81 -12.59 10.80
CA ASP A 19 6.29 -11.56 11.74
C ASP A 19 5.16 -10.64 12.24
N GLY A 20 4.09 -10.50 11.46
CA GLY A 20 2.91 -9.71 11.82
C GLY A 20 1.83 -10.48 12.60
N LEU A 21 2.01 -11.77 12.86
CA LEU A 21 1.01 -12.59 13.55
C LEU A 21 1.27 -12.67 15.04
N SER A 22 0.19 -12.72 15.83
CA SER A 22 0.29 -13.09 17.25
C SER A 22 0.62 -14.58 17.40
N GLU A 23 1.24 -14.97 18.53
CA GLU A 23 1.44 -16.39 18.86
C GLU A 23 0.13 -17.20 18.83
N THR A 24 -0.98 -16.54 19.20
CA THR A 24 -2.32 -17.15 19.18
C THR A 24 -2.77 -17.44 17.75
N ASP A 25 -2.55 -16.51 16.83
CA ASP A 25 -2.94 -16.69 15.43
C ASP A 25 -2.03 -17.69 14.73
N CYS A 26 -0.73 -17.72 15.05
CA CYS A 26 0.18 -18.78 14.61
C CYS A 26 -0.30 -20.17 15.05
N LYS A 27 -0.73 -20.32 16.31
CA LYS A 27 -1.30 -21.59 16.82
C LYS A 27 -2.59 -21.99 16.10
N LYS A 28 -3.51 -21.05 15.89
CA LYS A 28 -4.75 -21.32 15.13
C LYS A 28 -4.45 -21.71 13.68
N LEU A 29 -3.47 -21.05 13.06
CA LEU A 29 -3.07 -21.33 11.68
C LEU A 29 -2.49 -22.75 11.58
N LYS A 30 -1.62 -23.14 12.51
CA LYS A 30 -1.09 -24.51 12.62
C LYS A 30 -2.19 -25.54 12.83
N PHE A 31 -3.18 -25.25 13.68
CA PHE A 31 -4.31 -26.16 13.89
C PHE A 31 -5.13 -26.35 12.62
N LEU A 32 -5.41 -25.28 11.88
CA LEU A 32 -6.19 -25.32 10.64
C LEU A 32 -5.45 -26.03 9.50
N LEU A 33 -4.16 -25.76 9.36
CA LEU A 33 -3.33 -26.23 8.26
C LEU A 33 -2.68 -27.60 8.52
N GLY A 34 -2.52 -27.98 9.79
CA GLY A 34 -1.79 -29.17 10.23
C GLY A 34 -2.57 -30.48 10.13
N LYS A 35 -3.82 -30.49 9.65
CA LYS A 35 -4.62 -31.73 9.51
C LYS A 35 -3.98 -32.77 8.59
N ASP A 36 -3.10 -32.34 7.69
CA ASP A 36 -2.44 -33.18 6.68
C ASP A 36 -0.91 -33.31 6.89
N ILE A 37 -0.40 -32.87 8.04
CA ILE A 37 1.03 -32.84 8.36
C ILE A 37 1.30 -33.60 9.65
N THR A 38 2.52 -34.14 9.81
CA THR A 38 2.93 -34.93 10.97
C THR A 38 2.86 -34.13 12.28
N ARG A 39 2.44 -34.79 13.37
CA ARG A 39 2.31 -34.20 14.72
C ARG A 39 3.54 -33.43 15.19
N GLN A 40 4.75 -33.91 14.87
CA GLN A 40 6.00 -33.23 15.24
C GLN A 40 6.13 -31.79 14.72
N ILE A 41 5.57 -31.48 13.54
CA ILE A 41 5.59 -30.13 12.96
C ILE A 41 4.43 -29.30 13.53
N GLN A 42 3.34 -29.95 13.91
CA GLN A 42 2.16 -29.30 14.49
C GLN A 42 2.43 -28.78 15.91
N ASP A 43 3.28 -29.47 16.67
CA ASP A 43 3.55 -29.18 18.07
C ASP A 43 4.69 -28.16 18.31
N ASP A 44 5.47 -27.81 17.27
CA ASP A 44 6.50 -26.78 17.35
C ASP A 44 5.84 -25.39 17.28
N PRO A 45 5.84 -24.57 18.35
CA PRO A 45 5.15 -23.28 18.37
C PRO A 45 5.93 -22.16 17.68
N SER A 46 7.20 -22.37 17.32
CA SER A 46 8.09 -21.34 16.77
C SER A 46 7.68 -20.85 15.37
N ILE A 47 8.24 -19.71 14.96
CA ILE A 47 8.14 -19.24 13.57
C ILE A 47 8.73 -20.29 12.62
N ASP A 48 9.85 -20.91 12.98
CA ASP A 48 10.49 -21.98 12.20
C ASP A 48 9.59 -23.20 12.02
N GLY A 49 8.86 -23.60 13.07
CA GLY A 49 7.84 -24.64 12.98
C GLY A 49 6.71 -24.29 12.00
N THR A 50 6.32 -23.01 11.95
CA THR A 50 5.29 -22.52 10.99
C THR A 50 5.83 -22.47 9.56
N LEU A 51 7.08 -22.07 9.37
CA LEU A 51 7.75 -22.09 8.06
C LEU A 51 7.91 -23.52 7.54
N ASN A 52 8.30 -24.45 8.40
CA ASN A 52 8.39 -25.88 8.06
C ASN A 52 7.03 -26.45 7.66
N LEU A 53 5.95 -26.04 8.33
CA LEU A 53 4.58 -26.40 7.94
C LEU A 53 4.26 -25.93 6.51
N PHE A 54 4.55 -24.66 6.20
CA PHE A 54 4.31 -24.12 4.86
C PHE A 54 5.15 -24.80 3.79
N GLN A 55 6.44 -25.05 4.06
CA GLN A 55 7.30 -25.79 3.14
C GLN A 55 6.73 -27.18 2.82
N ARG A 56 6.21 -27.91 3.83
CA ARG A 56 5.57 -29.21 3.60
C ARG A 56 4.29 -29.12 2.79
N LEU A 57 3.45 -28.11 3.01
CA LEU A 57 2.26 -27.89 2.19
C LEU A 57 2.63 -27.61 0.73
N PHE A 58 3.77 -26.96 0.49
CA PHE A 58 4.29 -26.68 -0.84
C PHE A 58 4.82 -27.95 -1.51
N ASP A 59 5.63 -28.75 -0.81
CA ASP A 59 6.13 -30.04 -1.30
C ASP A 59 4.98 -30.99 -1.68
N GLN A 60 3.86 -30.92 -0.95
CA GLN A 60 2.63 -31.67 -1.22
C GLN A 60 1.73 -31.05 -2.31
N GLN A 61 2.15 -29.93 -2.93
CA GLN A 61 1.38 -29.15 -3.91
C GLN A 61 0.00 -28.68 -3.41
N LYS A 62 -0.20 -28.58 -2.08
CA LYS A 62 -1.42 -28.03 -1.49
C LYS A 62 -1.47 -26.50 -1.57
N ILE A 63 -0.30 -25.88 -1.64
CA ILE A 63 -0.09 -24.47 -1.94
C ILE A 63 0.91 -24.39 -3.10
N SER A 64 0.76 -23.38 -3.96
CA SER A 64 1.73 -23.10 -5.02
C SER A 64 1.95 -21.61 -5.16
N ASP A 65 3.06 -21.21 -5.80
CA ASP A 65 3.40 -19.80 -6.06
C ASP A 65 2.36 -19.09 -6.96
N GLN A 66 1.47 -19.86 -7.59
CA GLN A 66 0.41 -19.37 -8.46
C GLN A 66 -0.99 -19.43 -7.80
N ASN A 67 -1.14 -20.12 -6.66
CA ASN A 67 -2.44 -20.32 -6.03
C ASN A 67 -2.35 -20.29 -4.50
N PHE A 68 -2.55 -19.10 -3.94
CA PHE A 68 -2.59 -18.86 -2.50
C PHE A 68 -3.96 -19.10 -1.87
N THR A 69 -4.96 -19.57 -2.63
CA THR A 69 -6.36 -19.69 -2.15
C THR A 69 -6.48 -20.46 -0.84
N TYR A 70 -5.65 -21.49 -0.67
CA TYR A 70 -5.62 -22.30 0.55
C TYR A 70 -5.11 -21.50 1.77
N LEU A 71 -3.99 -20.79 1.62
CA LEU A 71 -3.46 -19.93 2.67
C LEU A 71 -4.39 -18.76 2.98
N ILE A 72 -4.92 -18.11 1.95
CA ILE A 72 -5.88 -17.02 2.07
C ILE A 72 -7.06 -17.43 2.95
N LYS A 73 -7.69 -18.59 2.66
CA LYS A 73 -8.80 -19.11 3.46
C LYS A 73 -8.40 -19.40 4.91
N ALA A 74 -7.19 -19.89 5.13
CA ALA A 74 -6.68 -20.12 6.48
C ALA A 74 -6.47 -18.81 7.25
N PHE A 75 -5.90 -17.78 6.60
CA PHE A 75 -5.71 -16.46 7.20
C PHE A 75 -7.03 -15.75 7.53
N GLU A 76 -8.07 -15.92 6.70
CA GLU A 76 -9.42 -15.44 7.01
C GLU A 76 -10.03 -16.17 8.20
N ALA A 77 -9.88 -17.49 8.27
CA ALA A 77 -10.42 -18.29 9.36
C ALA A 77 -9.79 -17.95 10.72
N VAL A 78 -8.53 -17.51 10.74
CA VAL A 78 -7.87 -17.01 11.96
C VAL A 78 -8.12 -15.52 12.23
N GLN A 79 -8.99 -14.87 11.45
CA GLN A 79 -9.29 -13.43 11.56
C GLN A 79 -8.07 -12.54 11.35
N CYS A 80 -7.17 -12.93 10.44
CA CYS A 80 -6.03 -12.12 10.01
C CYS A 80 -6.22 -11.59 8.57
N PRO A 81 -7.10 -10.59 8.36
CA PRO A 81 -7.44 -10.10 7.02
C PRO A 81 -6.25 -9.46 6.29
N ALA A 82 -5.32 -8.83 7.02
CA ALA A 82 -4.13 -8.22 6.43
C ALA A 82 -3.20 -9.26 5.77
N ALA A 83 -3.01 -10.43 6.40
CA ALA A 83 -2.24 -11.53 5.83
C ALA A 83 -2.93 -12.14 4.61
N ALA A 84 -4.25 -12.35 4.69
CA ALA A 84 -5.04 -12.83 3.56
C ALA A 84 -5.00 -11.85 2.38
N GLN A 85 -5.04 -10.54 2.62
CA GLN A 85 -4.92 -9.50 1.60
C GLN A 85 -3.53 -9.48 0.94
N ARG A 86 -2.46 -9.57 1.75
CA ARG A 86 -1.09 -9.69 1.24
C ARG A 86 -0.92 -10.90 0.31
N LEU A 87 -1.55 -12.03 0.63
CA LEU A 87 -1.55 -13.24 -0.20
C LEU A 87 -2.48 -13.17 -1.41
N ARG A 88 -3.56 -12.40 -1.33
CA ARG A 88 -4.45 -12.14 -2.48
C ARG A 88 -3.81 -11.29 -3.56
N GLY A 89 -2.63 -10.71 -3.29
CA GLY A 89 -2.04 -9.71 -4.17
C GLY A 89 -2.91 -8.45 -4.27
N ARG A 90 -3.82 -8.22 -3.31
CA ARG A 90 -4.54 -6.94 -3.17
C ARG A 90 -3.60 -5.94 -2.52
N LEU A 91 -2.69 -5.44 -3.34
CA LEU A 91 -1.70 -4.44 -2.95
C LEU A 91 -2.34 -3.07 -2.70
N CYS A 92 -3.58 -2.90 -3.17
CA CYS A 92 -4.30 -1.65 -3.16
C CYS A 92 -5.42 -1.59 -2.11
N GLU A 93 -5.32 -2.43 -1.07
CA GLU A 93 -6.16 -2.35 0.14
C GLU A 93 -5.28 -2.06 1.37
N PRO A 94 -4.79 -0.81 1.51
CA PRO A 94 -3.94 -0.43 2.62
C PRO A 94 -4.69 -0.50 3.96
N SER A 95 -3.98 -0.95 5.00
CA SER A 95 -4.47 -0.93 6.37
C SER A 95 -4.60 0.52 6.87
N PRO A 96 -5.72 0.91 7.51
CA PRO A 96 -5.88 2.25 8.06
C PRO A 96 -4.94 2.56 9.24
N TYR A 97 -4.28 1.53 9.79
CA TYR A 97 -3.40 1.64 10.94
C TYR A 97 -1.91 1.65 10.55
N GLU A 98 -1.60 1.45 9.27
CA GLU A 98 -0.23 1.44 8.76
C GLU A 98 0.07 2.74 8.02
N ARG A 99 1.35 3.14 8.05
CA ARG A 99 1.88 4.21 7.21
C ARG A 99 2.42 3.59 5.93
N TYR A 100 2.33 4.32 4.82
CA TYR A 100 2.79 3.85 3.52
C TYR A 100 3.66 4.88 2.82
N PHE A 101 4.64 4.40 2.07
CA PHE A 101 5.19 5.14 0.95
C PHE A 101 4.39 4.81 -0.33
N ILE A 102 4.25 5.80 -1.20
CA ILE A 102 3.64 5.63 -2.53
C ILE A 102 4.74 5.82 -3.57
N LYS A 103 5.17 4.72 -4.19
CA LYS A 103 6.31 4.70 -5.11
C LYS A 103 5.86 4.59 -6.57
N SER A 104 6.34 5.47 -7.43
CA SER A 104 6.11 5.37 -8.88
C SER A 104 6.85 4.14 -9.43
N LYS A 105 6.15 3.29 -10.20
CA LYS A 105 6.78 2.21 -10.97
C LYS A 105 7.69 2.73 -12.07
N TYR A 106 7.31 3.84 -12.69
CA TYR A 106 8.06 4.44 -13.79
C TYR A 106 9.39 5.04 -13.34
N SER A 107 9.38 5.86 -12.28
CA SER A 107 10.57 6.61 -11.87
C SER A 107 11.31 6.01 -10.67
N GLY A 108 10.66 5.10 -9.92
CA GLY A 108 11.16 4.58 -8.65
C GLY A 108 11.13 5.59 -7.50
N LYS A 109 10.59 6.79 -7.71
CA LYS A 109 10.52 7.87 -6.72
C LYS A 109 9.26 7.77 -5.86
N LEU A 110 9.30 8.40 -4.69
CA LEU A 110 8.18 8.44 -3.73
C LEU A 110 7.42 9.75 -3.85
N ILE A 111 6.09 9.70 -3.72
CA ILE A 111 5.26 10.90 -3.57
C ILE A 111 5.51 11.54 -2.21
N GLY A 112 5.71 12.85 -2.19
CA GLY A 112 5.84 13.63 -0.96
C GLY A 112 5.26 15.05 -1.06
N VAL A 113 5.19 15.71 0.10
CA VAL A 113 4.83 17.13 0.25
C VAL A 113 5.98 18.05 -0.17
N ALA A 114 5.76 18.91 -1.18
CA ALA A 114 6.78 19.87 -1.62
C ALA A 114 7.14 20.88 -0.53
N ASN A 115 8.39 21.36 -0.57
CA ASN A 115 8.89 22.49 0.23
C ASN A 115 8.73 22.38 1.76
N LYS A 116 8.30 21.24 2.29
CA LYS A 116 8.03 21.01 3.73
C LYS A 116 7.03 22.00 4.33
N THR A 117 6.19 22.59 3.50
CA THR A 117 5.22 23.58 3.97
C THR A 117 3.96 22.90 4.48
N SER A 118 3.30 23.57 5.42
CA SER A 118 1.94 23.27 5.86
C SER A 118 0.92 24.16 5.14
N ASP A 119 1.28 24.71 3.99
CA ASP A 119 0.42 25.63 3.24
C ASP A 119 -0.56 24.84 2.37
N GLN A 120 -1.79 25.33 2.27
CA GLN A 120 -2.80 24.76 1.38
C GLN A 120 -2.45 25.10 -0.07
N GLY A 121 -2.73 24.18 -0.98
CA GLY A 121 -2.55 24.39 -2.42
C GLY A 121 -1.16 24.09 -2.95
N GLU A 122 -0.23 23.77 -2.05
CA GLU A 122 1.10 23.34 -2.42
C GLU A 122 1.07 21.99 -3.15
N LYS A 123 1.84 21.91 -4.22
CA LYS A 123 1.83 20.73 -5.10
C LYS A 123 2.46 19.53 -4.41
N LEU A 124 1.93 18.35 -4.70
CA LEU A 124 2.63 17.12 -4.40
C LEU A 124 3.64 16.82 -5.51
N LEU A 125 4.84 16.39 -5.11
CA LEU A 125 5.93 16.07 -6.02
C LEU A 125 6.40 14.63 -5.79
N GLN A 126 7.19 14.10 -6.71
CA GLN A 126 7.93 12.85 -6.55
C GLN A 126 9.44 13.07 -6.55
N TRP A 127 10.12 12.46 -5.59
CA TRP A 127 11.58 12.45 -5.51
C TRP A 127 12.11 11.20 -4.80
N TYR A 128 13.43 11.06 -4.74
CA TYR A 128 14.07 9.92 -4.10
C TYR A 128 13.67 9.82 -2.60
N ASP A 129 13.81 8.63 -2.01
CA ASP A 129 13.55 8.43 -0.58
C ASP A 129 14.46 9.34 0.25
N ASP A 130 13.88 10.35 0.90
CA ASP A 130 14.59 11.28 1.78
C ASP A 130 14.76 10.62 3.15
N GLN A 131 15.84 9.86 3.28
CA GLN A 131 16.21 9.13 4.49
C GLN A 131 16.28 10.01 5.75
N LYS A 132 16.45 11.33 5.58
CA LYS A 132 16.54 12.27 6.70
C LYS A 132 15.17 12.82 7.11
N GLN A 133 14.17 12.74 6.22
CA GLN A 133 12.86 13.34 6.40
C GLN A 133 11.77 12.46 5.80
N ARG A 134 11.65 11.26 6.35
CA ARG A 134 10.76 10.25 5.75
C ARG A 134 9.27 10.62 5.93
N CYS A 135 8.93 11.41 6.94
CA CYS A 135 7.55 11.78 7.26
C CYS A 135 6.82 12.55 6.15
N ILE A 136 7.54 13.39 5.38
CA ILE A 136 6.94 14.15 4.25
C ILE A 136 6.59 13.25 3.05
N GLN A 137 7.04 12.00 3.04
CA GLN A 137 6.75 10.98 2.03
C GLN A 137 5.88 9.84 2.57
N GLN A 138 5.42 9.93 3.82
CA GLN A 138 4.56 8.93 4.46
C GLN A 138 3.10 9.34 4.45
N TRP A 139 2.23 8.36 4.20
CA TRP A 139 0.80 8.56 4.01
C TRP A 139 -0.02 7.56 4.81
N TYR A 140 -1.14 8.01 5.36
CA TYR A 140 -2.23 7.17 5.85
C TYR A 140 -3.31 7.05 4.79
N PHE A 141 -3.93 5.88 4.71
CA PHE A 141 -5.11 5.64 3.88
C PHE A 141 -6.34 5.51 4.79
N ILE A 142 -7.08 6.60 4.93
CA ILE A 142 -8.25 6.66 5.82
C ILE A 142 -9.48 6.20 5.03
N PRO A 143 -10.13 5.07 5.40
CA PRO A 143 -11.30 4.58 4.72
C PRO A 143 -12.46 5.57 4.89
N VAL A 144 -13.04 5.99 3.78
CA VAL A 144 -14.27 6.80 3.77
C VAL A 144 -15.45 5.85 3.91
N PRO A 145 -16.34 6.04 4.91
CA PRO A 145 -17.55 5.25 5.02
C PRO A 145 -18.44 5.47 3.79
N ASN A 146 -18.52 4.48 2.90
CA ASN A 146 -19.40 4.52 1.74
C ASN A 146 -20.53 3.50 1.92
N ARG A 147 -21.78 3.97 2.00
CA ARG A 147 -22.98 3.13 2.18
C ARG A 147 -23.64 2.72 0.85
N LYS A 148 -23.16 3.21 -0.30
CA LYS A 148 -23.85 3.06 -1.59
C LYS A 148 -23.06 2.27 -2.65
N ASN A 149 -21.73 2.19 -2.56
CA ASN A 149 -20.90 1.50 -3.57
C ASN A 149 -20.12 0.34 -2.95
N HIS A 150 -19.87 -0.71 -3.73
CA HIS A 150 -19.10 -1.90 -3.32
C HIS A 150 -17.58 -1.70 -3.26
N HIS A 151 -17.06 -0.52 -3.63
CA HIS A 151 -15.61 -0.24 -3.63
C HIS A 151 -15.25 0.71 -2.49
N GLN A 152 -14.27 0.31 -1.67
CA GLN A 152 -13.72 1.13 -0.60
C GLN A 152 -13.08 2.41 -1.19
N LEU A 153 -13.42 3.55 -0.60
CA LEU A 153 -12.83 4.85 -0.93
C LEU A 153 -11.84 5.25 0.17
N TYR A 154 -10.82 6.00 -0.19
CA TYR A 154 -9.81 6.46 0.75
C TYR A 154 -9.59 7.96 0.66
N ILE A 155 -9.31 8.57 1.81
CA ILE A 155 -8.61 9.85 1.92
C ILE A 155 -7.14 9.52 2.15
N ILE A 156 -6.25 10.07 1.33
CA ILE A 156 -4.81 9.87 1.45
C ILE A 156 -4.24 11.05 2.24
N GLN A 157 -3.91 10.82 3.50
CA GLN A 157 -3.51 11.87 4.45
C GLN A 157 -2.00 11.83 4.71
N SER A 158 -1.34 12.99 4.64
CA SER A 158 0.07 13.14 5.00
C SER A 158 0.27 12.89 6.48
N VAL A 159 1.26 12.06 6.81
CA VAL A 159 1.72 11.86 8.20
C VAL A 159 2.34 13.15 8.75
N PHE A 160 2.96 13.97 7.90
CA PHE A 160 3.70 15.16 8.28
C PHE A 160 2.82 16.30 8.81
N ASN A 161 1.76 16.66 8.06
CA ASN A 161 0.95 17.85 8.34
C ASN A 161 -0.57 17.60 8.35
N ARG A 162 -1.02 16.34 8.21
CA ARG A 162 -2.44 15.92 8.19
C ARG A 162 -3.28 16.47 7.04
N LYS A 163 -2.68 17.18 6.09
CA LYS A 163 -3.34 17.54 4.84
C LYS A 163 -3.50 16.30 3.96
N VAL A 164 -4.39 16.41 3.00
CA VAL A 164 -4.81 15.28 2.17
C VAL A 164 -4.52 15.57 0.70
N PHE A 165 -4.40 14.51 -0.09
CA PHE A 165 -4.41 14.62 -1.54
C PHE A 165 -5.70 15.32 -1.98
N ASP A 166 -5.55 16.32 -2.85
CA ASP A 166 -6.66 17.10 -3.38
C ASP A 166 -6.44 17.35 -4.87
N VAL A 167 -7.52 17.17 -5.65
CA VAL A 167 -7.60 17.63 -7.02
C VAL A 167 -8.16 19.06 -7.01
N PRO A 168 -7.36 20.09 -7.35
CA PRO A 168 -7.80 21.48 -7.27
C PRO A 168 -9.09 21.70 -8.04
N GLY A 169 -10.14 22.14 -7.34
CA GLY A 169 -11.46 22.42 -7.93
C GLY A 169 -12.16 21.23 -8.60
N GLY A 170 -11.69 19.99 -8.39
CA GLY A 170 -12.22 18.79 -9.06
C GLY A 170 -11.94 18.80 -10.57
N ALA A 171 -10.94 19.56 -10.99
CA ALA A 171 -10.76 19.96 -12.37
C ALA A 171 -10.60 18.76 -13.32
N PRO A 172 -11.43 18.66 -14.39
CA PRO A 172 -11.50 17.48 -15.24
C PRO A 172 -10.41 17.44 -16.33
N SER A 173 -9.48 18.38 -16.35
CA SER A 173 -8.40 18.40 -17.35
C SER A 173 -7.30 17.41 -17.00
N ASN A 174 -6.70 16.80 -18.02
CA ASN A 174 -5.45 16.07 -17.85
C ASN A 174 -4.34 17.03 -17.40
N GLU A 175 -3.28 16.46 -16.82
CA GLU A 175 -2.07 17.17 -16.39
C GLU A 175 -2.28 18.16 -15.22
N ASN A 176 -3.50 18.25 -14.69
CA ASN A 176 -3.77 18.99 -13.46
C ASN A 176 -2.95 18.42 -12.31
N SER A 177 -2.16 19.29 -11.67
CA SER A 177 -1.32 18.91 -10.54
C SER A 177 -2.17 18.50 -9.34
N ILE A 178 -1.72 17.46 -8.62
CA ILE A 178 -2.28 17.13 -7.31
C ILE A 178 -1.66 18.08 -6.27
N GLN A 179 -2.49 18.57 -5.36
CA GLN A 179 -2.06 19.44 -4.26
C GLN A 179 -2.36 18.82 -2.90
N GLN A 180 -1.80 19.41 -1.85
CA GLN A 180 -2.24 19.16 -0.49
C GLN A 180 -3.30 20.18 -0.07
N TRP A 181 -4.35 19.71 0.59
CA TRP A 181 -5.40 20.58 1.12
C TRP A 181 -5.88 20.12 2.49
N ASP A 182 -6.58 20.98 3.20
CA ASP A 182 -7.24 20.57 4.43
C ASP A 182 -8.35 19.56 4.14
N ILE A 183 -8.52 18.63 5.07
CA ILE A 183 -9.45 17.52 4.92
C ILE A 183 -10.91 18.00 4.93
N ALA A 184 -11.65 17.56 3.92
CA ALA A 184 -13.09 17.69 3.80
C ALA A 184 -13.66 16.31 3.44
N ILE A 185 -14.10 15.55 4.44
CA ILE A 185 -14.40 14.10 4.31
C ILE A 185 -15.41 13.78 3.19
N TYR A 186 -16.35 14.67 2.91
CA TYR A 186 -17.37 14.49 1.87
C TYR A 186 -16.99 15.10 0.50
N ASN A 187 -15.81 15.70 0.37
CA ASN A 187 -15.37 16.30 -0.88
C ASN A 187 -14.83 15.22 -1.84
N PRO A 188 -15.49 14.95 -2.99
CA PRO A 188 -15.05 13.92 -3.92
C PRO A 188 -13.69 14.22 -4.56
N ASN A 189 -13.21 15.48 -4.51
CA ASN A 189 -11.89 15.86 -4.99
C ASN A 189 -10.76 15.31 -4.11
N GLN A 190 -11.08 14.88 -2.88
CA GLN A 190 -10.16 14.34 -1.89
C GLN A 190 -10.39 12.84 -1.62
N GLN A 191 -11.30 12.22 -2.36
CA GLN A 191 -11.60 10.81 -2.26
C GLN A 191 -11.00 10.07 -3.44
N PHE A 192 -10.36 8.93 -3.15
CA PHE A 192 -9.66 8.12 -4.14
C PHE A 192 -10.12 6.67 -4.09
N ARG A 193 -10.29 6.07 -5.27
CA ARG A 193 -10.39 4.62 -5.48
C ARG A 193 -9.00 4.08 -5.76
N LEU A 194 -8.68 2.93 -5.18
CA LEU A 194 -7.48 2.20 -5.51
C LEU A 194 -7.88 0.98 -6.35
N ILE A 195 -7.29 0.85 -7.53
CA ILE A 195 -7.60 -0.23 -8.48
C ILE A 195 -6.37 -1.13 -8.56
N ASP A 196 -6.51 -2.38 -8.15
CA ASP A 196 -5.44 -3.39 -8.20
C ASP A 196 -4.99 -3.67 -9.64
N VAL A 197 -3.67 -3.72 -9.83
CA VAL A 197 -3.01 -4.22 -11.02
C VAL A 197 -2.07 -5.37 -10.61
N PRO A 198 -2.61 -6.59 -10.37
CA PRO A 198 -1.85 -7.67 -9.73
C PRO A 198 -0.59 -8.09 -10.47
N LYS A 199 -0.65 -8.16 -11.81
CA LYS A 199 0.50 -8.52 -12.66
C LYS A 199 1.69 -7.57 -12.46
N GLU A 200 1.41 -6.29 -12.30
CA GLU A 200 2.42 -5.24 -12.14
C GLU A 200 2.85 -5.02 -10.68
N LYS A 201 2.21 -5.74 -9.76
CA LYS A 201 2.33 -5.55 -8.32
C LYS A 201 2.15 -4.07 -7.92
N SER A 202 1.09 -3.43 -8.42
CA SER A 202 0.86 -1.98 -8.34
C SER A 202 -0.62 -1.61 -8.31
N CYS A 203 -0.89 -0.32 -8.11
CA CYS A 203 -2.21 0.30 -8.07
C CYS A 203 -2.33 1.41 -9.11
N LEU A 204 -3.54 1.57 -9.66
CA LEU A 204 -3.99 2.88 -10.12
C LEU A 204 -4.65 3.61 -8.95
N ILE A 205 -4.35 4.89 -8.79
CA ILE A 205 -4.99 5.75 -7.78
C ILE A 205 -5.92 6.70 -8.53
N GLN A 206 -7.22 6.48 -8.45
CA GLN A 206 -8.22 7.21 -9.21
C GLN A 206 -8.96 8.21 -8.33
N ASN A 207 -9.03 9.47 -8.74
CA ASN A 207 -9.86 10.46 -8.06
C ASN A 207 -11.35 10.21 -8.33
N VAL A 208 -12.20 10.42 -7.31
CA VAL A 208 -13.65 10.21 -7.44
C VAL A 208 -14.33 11.32 -8.24
N ALA A 209 -13.92 12.58 -8.11
CA ALA A 209 -14.57 13.69 -8.81
C ALA A 209 -14.26 13.73 -10.30
N SER A 210 -12.98 13.59 -10.67
CA SER A 210 -12.55 13.70 -12.07
C SER A 210 -12.56 12.37 -12.82
N GLU A 211 -12.67 11.25 -12.10
CA GLU A 211 -12.51 9.87 -12.59
C GLU A 211 -11.15 9.59 -13.27
N LYS A 212 -10.18 10.48 -13.08
CA LYS A 212 -8.82 10.36 -13.61
C LYS A 212 -7.90 9.65 -12.64
N VAL A 213 -6.87 9.02 -13.17
CA VAL A 213 -5.82 8.36 -12.37
C VAL A 213 -4.62 9.27 -12.19
N LEU A 214 -3.96 9.15 -11.05
CA LEU A 214 -2.71 9.84 -10.79
C LEU A 214 -1.64 9.41 -11.79
N ASP A 215 -0.90 10.40 -12.25
CA ASP A 215 0.10 10.27 -13.30
C ASP A 215 1.42 10.88 -12.85
N GLY A 216 2.48 10.08 -12.93
CA GLY A 216 3.85 10.43 -12.60
C GLY A 216 4.67 10.84 -13.84
N ILE A 217 4.02 11.38 -14.87
CA ILE A 217 4.59 11.66 -16.21
C ILE A 217 5.90 12.45 -16.21
N THR A 218 6.09 13.38 -15.28
CA THR A 218 7.37 14.06 -15.11
C THR A 218 8.11 13.51 -13.90
N LYS A 219 9.45 13.50 -13.96
CA LYS A 219 10.29 13.04 -12.84
C LYS A 219 10.11 13.84 -11.54
N GLN A 220 9.30 14.89 -11.50
CA GLN A 220 9.09 15.74 -10.33
C GLN A 220 7.62 15.97 -9.99
N SER A 221 6.70 16.10 -10.96
CA SER A 221 5.30 16.43 -10.67
C SER A 221 4.43 15.18 -10.53
N ILE A 222 3.36 15.31 -9.76
CA ILE A 222 2.22 14.39 -9.75
C ILE A 222 1.02 15.09 -10.38
N THR A 223 0.49 14.53 -11.46
CA THR A 223 -0.67 15.04 -12.17
C THR A 223 -1.76 13.98 -12.23
N GLN A 224 -2.75 14.17 -13.11
CA GLN A 224 -3.77 13.18 -13.39
C GLN A 224 -4.05 13.08 -14.89
N VAL A 225 -4.36 11.86 -15.33
CA VAL A 225 -4.65 11.55 -16.74
C VAL A 225 -5.91 10.71 -16.84
N GLN A 226 -6.62 10.85 -17.96
CA GLN A 226 -7.81 10.08 -18.26
C GLN A 226 -7.55 8.58 -18.14
N LEU A 227 -8.37 7.90 -17.35
CA LEU A 227 -8.46 6.43 -17.37
C LEU A 227 -9.33 6.03 -18.56
N ASP A 228 -8.76 5.31 -19.53
CA ASP A 228 -9.53 4.65 -20.58
C ASP A 228 -9.98 3.28 -20.08
N THR A 229 -11.22 3.19 -19.59
CA THR A 229 -11.77 1.93 -19.07
C THR A 229 -12.02 0.89 -20.16
N THR A 230 -12.13 1.30 -21.43
CA THR A 230 -12.28 0.39 -22.57
C THR A 230 -10.94 -0.18 -23.05
N LYS A 231 -9.85 0.53 -22.75
CA LYS A 231 -8.46 0.12 -23.02
C LYS A 231 -7.61 0.23 -21.77
N ILE A 232 -8.06 -0.35 -20.65
CA ILE A 232 -7.34 -0.25 -19.38
C ILE A 232 -5.88 -0.73 -19.50
N GLN A 233 -5.63 -1.69 -20.40
CA GLN A 233 -4.28 -2.17 -20.69
C GLN A 233 -3.34 -1.07 -21.19
N SER A 234 -3.79 -0.12 -22.04
CA SER A 234 -2.91 0.98 -22.47
C SER A 234 -2.58 1.95 -21.34
N THR A 235 -3.49 2.08 -20.36
CA THR A 235 -3.22 2.85 -19.14
C THR A 235 -2.21 2.11 -18.25
N ILE A 236 -2.32 0.80 -18.14
CA ILE A 236 -1.39 -0.05 -17.37
C ILE A 236 0.01 -0.08 -18.02
N ASP A 237 0.08 -0.24 -19.35
CA ASP A 237 1.32 -0.22 -20.12
C ASP A 237 2.03 1.14 -19.97
N ASN A 238 1.26 2.21 -19.74
CA ASN A 238 1.81 3.46 -19.25
C ASN A 238 2.14 3.36 -17.75
N HIS A 239 3.31 2.78 -17.46
CA HIS A 239 3.84 2.61 -16.11
C HIS A 239 3.92 3.91 -15.26
N GLN A 240 3.74 5.09 -15.87
CA GLN A 240 3.66 6.39 -15.17
C GLN A 240 2.43 6.49 -14.26
N THR A 241 1.37 5.74 -14.56
CA THR A 241 0.13 5.71 -13.76
C THR A 241 0.13 4.64 -12.67
N LEU A 242 1.18 3.80 -12.61
CA LEU A 242 1.28 2.68 -11.68
C LEU A 242 2.06 3.07 -10.41
N TRP A 243 1.42 2.83 -9.28
CA TRP A 243 1.94 3.18 -7.95
C TRP A 243 2.04 1.95 -7.05
N GLN A 244 3.18 1.74 -6.43
CA GLN A 244 3.37 0.69 -5.42
C GLN A 244 3.13 1.29 -4.04
N LEU A 245 2.22 0.66 -3.28
CA LEU A 245 2.03 0.97 -1.87
C LEU A 245 3.01 0.12 -1.07
N MET A 246 3.96 0.77 -0.41
CA MET A 246 4.96 0.10 0.42
C MET A 246 4.66 0.38 1.89
N PRO A 247 4.27 -0.63 2.70
CA PRO A 247 4.07 -0.41 4.13
C PRO A 247 5.38 0.05 4.77
N PHE A 248 5.26 1.04 5.64
CA PHE A 248 6.34 1.50 6.50
C PHE A 248 6.44 0.55 7.70
N ASN A 249 7.27 -0.48 7.57
CA ASN A 249 7.69 -1.29 8.72
C ASN A 249 8.78 -0.47 9.43
N GLY A 250 8.55 -0.08 10.68
CA GLY A 250 9.41 0.82 11.46
C GLY A 250 10.82 0.32 11.79
N ASP A 251 11.41 -0.53 10.96
CA ASP A 251 12.59 -1.33 11.28
C ASP A 251 13.86 -0.77 10.65
N ARG A 252 14.28 0.38 11.18
CA ARG A 252 15.72 0.61 11.40
C ARG A 252 15.97 0.76 12.89
N PRO A 253 17.04 0.18 13.44
CA PRO A 253 17.43 0.43 14.82
C PRO A 253 17.61 1.95 15.02
N GLY A 254 16.65 2.60 15.69
CA GLY A 254 16.70 4.04 16.01
C GLY A 254 15.51 4.89 15.57
N GLU A 255 14.65 4.47 14.63
CA GLU A 255 13.44 5.24 14.27
C GLU A 255 12.25 4.75 15.10
N LYS A 256 11.78 5.56 16.05
CA LYS A 256 10.54 5.26 16.78
C LYS A 256 9.33 5.74 15.97
N LEU A 257 8.16 5.13 16.19
CA LEU A 257 6.86 5.63 15.70
C LEU A 257 6.59 7.12 16.04
N THR A 258 7.34 7.70 16.98
CA THR A 258 7.24 9.07 17.48
C THR A 258 8.02 10.12 16.67
N ASP A 259 8.78 9.75 15.64
CA ASP A 259 9.75 10.66 15.00
C ASP A 259 9.16 11.55 13.88
N CYS A 260 7.84 11.56 13.72
CA CYS A 260 7.14 12.54 12.89
C CYS A 260 6.48 13.61 13.78
N PRO A 261 7.22 14.62 14.25
CA PRO A 261 6.62 15.72 14.99
C PRO A 261 5.63 16.45 14.08
N TYR A 262 4.41 16.64 14.59
CA TYR A 262 3.41 17.47 13.95
C TYR A 262 3.96 18.90 13.85
N VAL A 263 4.12 19.40 12.62
CA VAL A 263 4.36 20.83 12.41
C VAL A 263 3.01 21.52 12.48
N SER A 264 2.56 21.84 13.69
CA SER A 264 1.59 22.92 13.86
C SER A 264 2.28 24.19 13.37
N SER A 265 1.65 24.87 12.41
CA SER A 265 2.01 26.23 11.97
C SER A 265 2.70 27.04 13.08
N LEU A 266 4.01 27.25 12.95
CA LEU A 266 4.69 28.27 13.73
C LEU A 266 4.19 29.59 13.17
N ASN A 267 3.21 30.18 13.86
CA ASN A 267 2.86 31.58 13.73
C ASN A 267 4.13 32.39 13.96
N GLY A 268 4.73 32.89 12.88
CA GLY A 268 5.77 33.91 12.94
C GLY A 268 5.14 35.29 12.93
N GLU A 269 4.53 35.67 14.06
CA GLU A 269 4.47 37.09 14.43
C GLU A 269 5.77 37.42 15.15
N HIS A 270 6.61 38.25 14.52
CA HIS A 270 7.49 39.22 15.16
C HIS A 270 7.72 40.39 14.20
#